data_AF-A0A1M6KVW7-F1
#
_entry.id   AF-A0A1M6KVW7-F1
#
_cell.length_a   1.000
_cell.length_b   1.000
_cell.length_c   1.000
_cell.angle_alpha   90.00
_cell.angle_beta   90.00
_cell.angle_gamma   90.00
#
_symmetry.space_group_name_H-M   'P 1'
#
loop_
_entity.id
_entity.type
_entity.pdbx_description
1 polymer ?
#
loop_
_entity_poly.entity_id
_entity_poly.type
_entity_poly.pdbx_seq_one_letter_code
_entity_poly.pdbx_strand_id
1 'polypeptide(L)'
;MMDIIIKGGSDFEPGSKSEYSNSNYVLLSYILEKTFKKPFAEIFKKYITQPLGLKNTYLGRKIDVSNNESQSYRWMGNWRQEPETDTSIPLGAGGIVSTPSDLVKFSDALFGGKVIKEESLKHMETLKEDYGMGLFQFPFGTKLGFGHTGGIDGFTSVLIHFKDENISYTLTSNGTNFSNNDISIAVLSAVFNEPYKLPEFTSFALTSEDLDKYLGVYSSSQIPLKITITKENTTLIGQATGQPSFPLEATETDIFKFDAAGVVLEFNPSEEIMVLKQGGGEFTFKKD
;
A
#
# COMPACT_ATOMS: atom_id res chain seq x y z
N MET A 1 10.17 -6.41 21.77
CA MET A 1 9.65 -5.22 21.07
C MET A 1 9.98 -3.93 21.82
N MET A 2 9.51 -3.74 23.06
CA MET A 2 9.76 -2.51 23.84
C MET A 2 11.25 -2.10 23.89
N ASP A 3 12.16 -3.05 24.18
CA ASP A 3 13.60 -2.77 24.21
C ASP A 3 14.18 -2.29 22.86
N ILE A 4 13.60 -2.75 21.75
CA ILE A 4 13.99 -2.33 20.39
C ILE A 4 13.58 -0.86 20.17
N ILE A 5 12.35 -0.51 20.55
CA ILE A 5 11.83 0.86 20.43
C ILE A 5 12.65 1.81 21.32
N ILE A 6 12.92 1.42 22.57
CA ILE A 6 13.74 2.24 23.50
C ILE A 6 15.14 2.47 22.93
N LYS A 7 15.77 1.42 22.36
CA LYS A 7 17.10 1.52 21.77
C LYS A 7 17.14 2.43 20.54
N GLY A 8 16.04 2.55 19.80
CA GLY A 8 15.91 3.43 18.63
C GLY A 8 15.99 4.92 18.98
N GLY A 9 15.55 5.30 20.19
CA GLY A 9 15.55 6.71 20.61
C GLY A 9 14.47 7.56 19.92
N SER A 10 14.67 8.87 19.92
CA SER A 10 13.78 9.84 19.26
C SER A 10 14.56 10.58 18.17
N ASP A 11 14.01 10.64 16.95
CA ASP A 11 14.64 11.32 15.82
C ASP A 11 14.59 12.86 15.95
N PHE A 12 13.61 13.37 16.70
CA PHE A 12 13.42 14.79 16.99
C PHE A 12 12.72 15.00 18.34
N GLU A 13 12.72 16.24 18.83
CA GLU A 13 12.04 16.61 20.07
C GLU A 13 10.52 16.42 19.95
N PRO A 14 9.86 15.73 20.92
CA PRO A 14 8.42 15.48 20.86
C PRO A 14 7.60 16.76 20.65
N GLY A 15 6.74 16.76 19.64
CA GLY A 15 5.87 17.89 19.30
C GLY A 15 6.53 18.96 18.42
N SER A 16 7.82 18.86 18.09
CA SER A 16 8.48 19.81 17.18
C SER A 16 8.17 19.59 15.69
N LYS A 17 7.90 18.34 15.28
CA LYS A 17 7.56 17.91 13.91
C LYS A 17 6.59 16.72 13.94
N SER A 18 6.11 16.28 12.77
CA SER A 18 5.26 15.09 12.61
C SER A 18 5.84 14.15 11.55
N GLU A 19 6.09 12.90 11.92
CA GLU A 19 6.52 11.83 11.00
C GLU A 19 5.79 10.53 11.33
N TYR A 20 5.52 9.72 10.31
CA TYR A 20 4.86 8.43 10.48
C TYR A 20 5.71 7.46 11.29
N SER A 21 5.11 6.78 12.27
CA SER A 21 5.80 5.78 13.08
C SER A 21 4.87 4.66 13.51
N ASN A 22 5.09 3.46 12.96
CA ASN A 22 4.40 2.24 13.39
C ASN A 22 4.67 1.92 14.87
N SER A 23 5.90 2.18 15.34
CA SER A 23 6.28 1.99 16.74
C SER A 23 5.37 2.76 17.70
N ASN A 24 4.92 3.96 17.32
CA ASN A 24 3.98 4.73 18.14
C ASN A 24 2.63 4.01 18.30
N TYR A 25 2.11 3.36 17.26
CA TYR A 25 0.85 2.61 17.34
C TYR A 25 0.98 1.27 18.09
N VAL A 26 2.17 0.64 18.03
CA VAL A 26 2.50 -0.50 18.90
C VAL A 26 2.50 -0.05 20.37
N LEU A 27 3.12 1.09 20.69
CA LEU A 27 3.11 1.64 22.05
C LEU A 27 1.70 2.00 22.53
N LEU A 28 0.85 2.58 21.68
CA LEU A 28 -0.56 2.84 22.00
C LEU A 28 -1.30 1.55 22.37
N SER A 29 -1.02 0.45 21.67
CA SER A 29 -1.60 -0.85 22.00
C SER A 29 -1.19 -1.31 23.41
N TYR A 30 0.09 -1.18 23.78
CA TYR A 30 0.56 -1.51 25.13
C TYR A 30 -0.02 -0.58 26.21
N ILE A 31 -0.21 0.72 25.90
CA ILE A 31 -0.87 1.66 26.80
C ILE A 31 -2.32 1.21 27.07
N LEU A 32 -3.04 0.76 26.04
CA LEU A 32 -4.38 0.20 26.21
C LEU A 32 -4.34 -1.06 27.08
N GLU A 33 -3.44 -2.01 26.80
CA GLU A 33 -3.33 -3.23 27.60
C GLU A 33 -3.06 -2.95 29.08
N LYS A 34 -2.15 -2.02 29.37
CA LYS A 34 -1.81 -1.60 30.73
C LYS A 34 -2.98 -0.90 31.43
N THR A 35 -3.69 -0.03 30.71
CA THR A 35 -4.80 0.75 31.25
C THR A 35 -6.02 -0.13 31.55
N PHE A 36 -6.38 -1.01 30.62
CA PHE A 36 -7.55 -1.89 30.74
C PHE A 36 -7.24 -3.21 31.44
N LYS A 37 -5.97 -3.53 31.70
CA LYS A 37 -5.49 -4.79 32.29
C LYS A 37 -6.01 -6.02 31.53
N LYS A 38 -6.01 -5.93 30.19
CA LYS A 38 -6.54 -6.94 29.26
C LYS A 38 -5.69 -6.98 28.00
N PRO A 39 -5.62 -8.12 27.28
CA PRO A 39 -4.97 -8.18 25.98
C PRO A 39 -5.64 -7.24 24.97
N PHE A 40 -4.86 -6.67 24.04
CA PHE A 40 -5.34 -5.73 23.03
C PHE A 40 -6.52 -6.31 22.21
N ALA A 41 -6.44 -7.59 21.84
CA ALA A 41 -7.52 -8.28 21.11
C ALA A 41 -8.86 -8.26 21.86
N GLU A 42 -8.86 -8.40 23.20
CA GLU A 42 -10.08 -8.33 24.00
C GLU A 42 -10.63 -6.90 24.07
N ILE A 43 -9.74 -5.90 24.19
CA ILE A 43 -10.12 -4.48 24.23
C ILE A 43 -10.75 -4.11 22.88
N PHE A 44 -10.07 -4.41 21.78
CA PHE A 44 -10.55 -4.15 20.42
C PHE A 44 -11.91 -4.83 20.16
N LYS A 45 -12.04 -6.10 20.55
CA LYS A 45 -13.31 -6.82 20.42
C LYS A 45 -14.43 -6.16 21.20
N LYS A 46 -14.20 -5.84 22.47
CA LYS A 46 -15.22 -5.28 23.37
C LYS A 46 -15.71 -3.91 22.94
N TYR A 47 -14.80 -3.04 22.52
CA TYR A 47 -15.11 -1.62 22.28
C TYR A 47 -15.39 -1.30 20.81
N ILE A 48 -14.89 -2.10 19.85
CA ILE A 48 -15.04 -1.81 18.42
C ILE A 48 -15.85 -2.90 17.71
N THR A 49 -15.34 -4.13 17.63
CA THR A 49 -15.92 -5.11 16.67
C THR A 49 -17.23 -5.69 17.15
N GLN A 50 -17.40 -5.97 18.45
CA GLN A 50 -18.63 -6.53 19.00
C GLN A 50 -19.81 -5.53 18.96
N PRO A 51 -19.67 -4.26 19.40
CA PRO A 51 -20.78 -3.29 19.33
C PRO A 51 -21.22 -2.97 17.90
N LEU A 52 -20.29 -3.01 16.94
CA LEU A 52 -20.56 -2.72 15.53
C LEU A 52 -20.96 -3.96 14.73
N GLY A 53 -20.89 -5.16 15.33
CA GLY A 53 -21.21 -6.42 14.64
C GLY A 53 -20.25 -6.75 13.48
N LEU A 54 -18.97 -6.37 13.60
CA LEU A 54 -17.92 -6.65 12.60
C LEU A 54 -17.43 -8.09 12.77
N LYS A 55 -18.10 -9.02 12.11
CA LYS A 55 -17.90 -10.47 12.31
C LYS A 55 -16.58 -10.97 11.74
N ASN A 56 -16.06 -10.30 10.73
CA ASN A 56 -14.84 -10.68 10.02
C ASN A 56 -13.68 -9.72 10.32
N THR A 57 -13.77 -8.96 11.42
CA THR A 57 -12.72 -8.04 11.86
C THR A 57 -12.17 -8.45 13.22
N TYR A 58 -10.88 -8.69 13.30
CA TYR A 58 -10.21 -9.17 14.51
C TYR A 58 -8.70 -8.87 14.48
N LEU A 59 -8.03 -8.95 15.64
CA LEU A 59 -6.57 -8.99 15.66
C LEU A 59 -6.13 -10.32 15.06
N GLY A 60 -5.37 -10.26 13.98
CA GLY A 60 -4.93 -11.42 13.22
C GLY A 60 -4.11 -12.39 14.05
N ARG A 61 -4.01 -13.60 13.53
CA ARG A 61 -3.25 -14.73 14.04
C ARG A 61 -2.63 -15.42 12.83
N LYS A 62 -2.00 -16.58 13.05
CA LYS A 62 -1.56 -17.42 11.94
C LYS A 62 -2.69 -17.64 10.93
N ILE A 63 -2.45 -17.33 9.65
CA ILE A 63 -3.46 -17.41 8.60
C ILE A 63 -4.04 -18.83 8.51
N ASP A 64 -5.36 -18.90 8.53
CA ASP A 64 -6.14 -20.12 8.43
C ASP A 64 -7.06 -20.08 7.20
N VAL A 65 -6.57 -20.63 6.10
CA VAL A 65 -7.32 -20.68 4.82
C VAL A 65 -8.63 -21.47 4.92
N SER A 66 -8.78 -22.35 5.92
CA SER A 66 -10.05 -23.06 6.15
C SER A 66 -11.15 -22.15 6.69
N ASN A 67 -10.76 -20.99 7.24
CA ASN A 67 -11.63 -19.93 7.72
C ASN A 67 -11.88 -18.84 6.65
N ASN A 68 -11.67 -19.16 5.37
CA ASN A 68 -11.80 -18.23 4.25
C ASN A 68 -10.88 -17.00 4.36
N GLU A 69 -9.74 -17.16 5.03
CA GLU A 69 -8.67 -16.17 5.08
C GLU A 69 -7.77 -16.33 3.85
N SER A 70 -7.20 -15.22 3.37
CA SER A 70 -6.31 -15.21 2.22
C SER A 70 -4.85 -15.29 2.67
N GLN A 71 -4.02 -15.96 1.87
CA GLN A 71 -2.57 -15.72 1.85
C GLN A 71 -2.26 -14.45 1.05
N SER A 72 -1.10 -13.83 1.27
CA SER A 72 -0.63 -12.72 0.43
C SER A 72 0.32 -13.17 -0.67
N TYR A 73 0.34 -12.41 -1.76
CA TYR A 73 1.12 -12.71 -2.95
C TYR A 73 1.82 -11.47 -3.50
N ARG A 74 2.98 -11.69 -4.10
CA ARG A 74 3.69 -10.72 -4.94
C ARG A 74 3.64 -11.17 -6.39
N TRP A 75 3.40 -10.23 -7.30
CA TRP A 75 3.53 -10.47 -8.73
C TRP A 75 4.99 -10.33 -9.17
N MET A 76 5.53 -11.36 -9.83
CA MET A 76 6.88 -11.41 -10.40
C MET A 76 6.81 -12.09 -11.79
N GLY A 77 5.86 -11.68 -12.64
CA GLY A 77 5.49 -12.43 -13.86
C GLY A 77 4.64 -13.69 -13.59
N ASN A 78 4.65 -14.17 -12.35
CA ASN A 78 3.68 -15.09 -11.78
C ASN A 78 3.39 -14.69 -10.32
N TRP A 79 2.26 -15.16 -9.77
CA TRP A 79 1.95 -14.96 -8.36
C TRP A 79 2.84 -15.84 -7.49
N ARG A 80 3.57 -15.20 -6.57
CA ARG A 80 4.40 -15.87 -5.56
C ARG A 80 3.84 -15.56 -4.18
N GLN A 81 3.57 -16.59 -3.40
CA GLN A 81 3.13 -16.40 -2.02
C GLN A 81 4.25 -15.73 -1.20
N GLU A 82 3.89 -14.71 -0.42
CA GLU A 82 4.78 -14.02 0.51
C GLU A 82 4.84 -14.74 1.86
N PRO A 83 5.97 -14.64 2.59
CA PRO A 83 6.02 -15.01 3.99
C PRO A 83 5.01 -14.23 4.82
N GLU A 84 4.49 -14.87 5.87
CA GLU A 84 3.51 -14.28 6.77
C GLU A 84 4.22 -13.59 7.95
N THR A 85 3.94 -12.31 8.17
CA THR A 85 4.39 -11.60 9.36
C THR A 85 3.56 -11.99 10.59
N ASP A 86 4.23 -12.35 11.69
CA ASP A 86 3.56 -12.62 12.97
C ASP A 86 2.91 -11.33 13.50
N THR A 87 1.59 -11.37 13.71
CA THR A 87 0.78 -10.19 14.10
C THR A 87 1.11 -9.62 15.48
N SER A 88 1.86 -10.35 16.32
CA SER A 88 2.41 -9.81 17.57
C SER A 88 3.46 -8.72 17.35
N ILE A 89 4.05 -8.64 16.16
CA ILE A 89 5.01 -7.60 15.76
C ILE A 89 4.31 -6.26 15.50
N PRO A 90 3.38 -6.14 14.54
CA PRO A 90 2.68 -4.88 14.29
C PRO A 90 1.58 -4.58 15.32
N LEU A 91 0.98 -5.58 15.97
CA LEU A 91 -0.11 -5.43 16.94
C LEU A 91 -1.17 -4.42 16.44
N GLY A 92 -1.49 -3.36 17.19
CA GLY A 92 -2.45 -2.33 16.76
C GLY A 92 -1.97 -1.37 15.66
N ALA A 93 -0.71 -1.43 15.24
CA ALA A 93 -0.19 -0.64 14.12
C ALA A 93 -0.57 -1.22 12.74
N GLY A 94 -0.83 -2.53 12.65
CA GLY A 94 -1.10 -3.18 11.36
C GLY A 94 -1.54 -4.64 11.44
N GLY A 95 -1.81 -5.17 12.62
CA GLY A 95 -2.17 -6.57 12.83
C GLY A 95 -3.67 -6.87 12.74
N ILE A 96 -4.50 -5.91 12.34
CA ILE A 96 -5.96 -6.11 12.22
C ILE A 96 -6.27 -6.76 10.87
N VAL A 97 -6.98 -7.87 10.89
CA VAL A 97 -7.55 -8.54 9.71
C VAL A 97 -9.01 -8.10 9.57
N SER A 98 -9.44 -7.83 8.33
CA SER A 98 -10.81 -7.37 8.06
C SER A 98 -11.27 -7.72 6.64
N THR A 99 -12.51 -7.35 6.30
CA THR A 99 -13.07 -7.41 4.94
C THR A 99 -13.52 -6.02 4.49
N PRO A 100 -13.61 -5.74 3.18
CA PRO A 100 -14.12 -4.46 2.70
C PRO A 100 -15.48 -4.07 3.28
N SER A 101 -16.40 -5.03 3.40
CA SER A 101 -17.74 -4.79 3.94
C SER A 101 -17.72 -4.40 5.41
N ASP A 102 -16.87 -5.02 6.24
CA ASP A 102 -16.77 -4.64 7.65
C ASP A 102 -15.98 -3.34 7.85
N LEU A 103 -14.99 -3.05 6.99
CA LEU A 103 -14.28 -1.77 6.97
C LEU A 103 -15.21 -0.59 6.62
N VAL A 104 -16.11 -0.76 5.64
CA VAL A 104 -17.14 0.27 5.33
C VAL A 104 -18.08 0.48 6.52
N LYS A 105 -18.58 -0.59 7.15
CA LYS A 105 -19.41 -0.45 8.38
C LYS A 105 -18.68 0.27 9.50
N PHE A 106 -17.39 -0.03 9.71
CA PHE A 106 -16.56 0.66 10.69
C PHE A 106 -16.43 2.14 10.33
N SER A 107 -16.14 2.45 9.07
CA SER A 107 -16.03 3.81 8.55
C SER A 107 -17.32 4.61 8.80
N ASP A 108 -18.47 4.10 8.36
CA ASP A 108 -19.78 4.73 8.58
C ASP A 108 -20.08 4.94 10.08
N ALA A 109 -19.69 3.98 10.93
CA ALA A 109 -19.88 4.08 12.36
C ALA A 109 -18.95 5.11 13.02
N LEU A 110 -17.69 5.21 12.58
CA LEU A 110 -16.73 6.17 13.09
C LEU A 110 -17.16 7.60 12.74
N PHE A 111 -17.37 7.87 11.45
CA PHE A 111 -17.74 9.20 10.96
C PHE A 111 -19.19 9.57 11.28
N GLY A 112 -20.07 8.60 11.49
CA GLY A 112 -21.42 8.78 12.00
C GLY A 112 -21.52 8.94 13.53
N GLY A 113 -20.40 9.05 14.26
CA GLY A 113 -20.38 9.32 15.71
C GLY A 113 -20.82 8.17 16.61
N LYS A 114 -20.81 6.92 16.11
CA LYS A 114 -21.20 5.72 16.88
C LYS A 114 -20.05 5.09 17.66
N VAL A 115 -18.80 5.38 17.27
CA VAL A 115 -17.60 4.80 17.90
C VAL A 115 -17.04 5.73 18.98
N ILE A 116 -16.95 7.02 18.67
CA ILE A 116 -16.44 8.07 19.54
C ILE A 116 -17.33 9.30 19.43
N LYS A 117 -17.22 10.21 20.41
CA LYS A 117 -17.93 11.48 20.37
C LYS A 117 -17.40 12.36 19.25
N GLU A 118 -18.26 13.26 18.76
CA GLU A 118 -17.91 14.21 17.68
C GLU A 118 -16.66 15.04 18.02
N GLU A 119 -16.49 15.46 19.28
CA GLU A 119 -15.31 16.23 19.68
C GLU A 119 -14.02 15.40 19.58
N SER A 120 -14.10 14.09 19.83
CA SER A 120 -12.96 13.18 19.68
C SER A 120 -12.65 12.91 18.20
N LEU A 121 -13.69 12.76 17.36
CA LEU A 121 -13.51 12.63 15.92
C LEU A 121 -12.86 13.88 15.32
N LYS A 122 -13.26 15.07 15.78
CA LYS A 122 -12.63 16.33 15.34
C LYS A 122 -11.13 16.39 15.68
N HIS A 123 -10.70 15.81 16.81
CA HIS A 123 -9.27 15.67 17.10
C HIS A 123 -8.57 14.72 16.13
N MET A 124 -9.24 13.63 15.69
CA MET A 124 -8.68 12.74 14.67
C MET A 124 -8.56 13.42 13.30
N GLU A 125 -9.54 14.26 12.92
CA GLU A 125 -9.56 15.01 11.66
C GLU A 125 -8.62 16.23 11.65
N THR A 126 -8.19 16.72 12.82
CA THR A 126 -7.29 17.89 12.91
C THR A 126 -5.87 17.49 12.51
N LEU A 127 -5.44 17.97 11.35
CA LEU A 127 -4.10 17.69 10.85
C LEU A 127 -3.05 18.59 11.49
N LYS A 128 -1.91 18.00 11.83
CA LYS A 128 -0.65 18.71 12.04
C LYS A 128 0.31 18.32 10.93
N GLU A 129 0.70 19.30 10.12
CA GLU A 129 1.31 19.07 8.81
C GLU A 129 0.34 18.19 7.99
N ASP A 130 0.67 16.92 7.75
CA ASP A 130 -0.17 16.00 6.97
C ASP A 130 -0.82 14.88 7.80
N TYR A 131 -0.65 14.89 9.13
CA TYR A 131 -1.05 13.78 10.01
C TYR A 131 -2.19 14.16 10.97
N GLY A 132 -3.28 13.41 10.94
CA GLY A 132 -4.30 13.37 11.99
C GLY A 132 -4.02 12.26 13.00
N MET A 133 -4.94 12.03 13.94
CA MET A 133 -4.84 10.89 14.85
C MET A 133 -5.37 9.62 14.18
N GLY A 134 -4.53 8.98 13.37
CA GLY A 134 -4.88 7.76 12.62
C GLY A 134 -5.65 8.03 11.33
N LEU A 135 -5.71 9.28 10.87
CA LEU A 135 -6.36 9.69 9.64
C LEU A 135 -5.45 10.59 8.81
N PHE A 136 -5.59 10.48 7.51
CA PHE A 136 -4.99 11.32 6.48
C PHE A 136 -6.08 11.89 5.58
N GLN A 137 -5.74 12.96 4.86
CA GLN A 137 -6.59 13.53 3.82
C GLN A 137 -6.36 12.85 2.47
N PHE A 138 -7.45 12.59 1.77
CA PHE A 138 -7.48 11.99 0.44
C PHE A 138 -8.26 12.90 -0.51
N PRO A 139 -7.58 13.81 -1.22
CA PRO A 139 -8.24 14.66 -2.21
C PRO A 139 -8.67 13.83 -3.43
N PHE A 140 -9.87 14.12 -3.95
CA PHE A 140 -10.39 13.52 -5.18
C PHE A 140 -11.16 14.58 -5.99
N GLY A 141 -10.51 15.15 -7.00
CA GLY A 141 -11.06 16.31 -7.72
C GLY A 141 -11.28 17.49 -6.77
N THR A 142 -12.52 17.93 -6.63
CA THR A 142 -12.92 18.98 -5.66
C THR A 142 -13.33 18.42 -4.29
N LYS A 143 -13.40 17.09 -4.14
CA LYS A 143 -13.85 16.41 -2.93
C LYS A 143 -12.66 16.09 -2.03
N LEU A 144 -12.92 15.99 -0.73
CA LEU A 144 -11.92 15.67 0.27
C LEU A 144 -12.42 14.56 1.20
N GLY A 145 -11.73 13.43 1.19
CA GLY A 145 -11.98 12.33 2.11
C GLY A 145 -11.00 12.31 3.27
N PHE A 146 -11.39 11.65 4.36
CA PHE A 146 -10.50 11.26 5.45
C PHE A 146 -10.37 9.74 5.52
N GLY A 147 -9.18 9.22 5.76
CA GLY A 147 -8.95 7.80 5.64
C GLY A 147 -7.56 7.36 6.03
N HIS A 148 -7.19 6.15 5.62
CA HIS A 148 -5.84 5.63 5.75
C HIS A 148 -5.62 4.49 4.72
N THR A 149 -4.38 4.33 4.27
CA THR A 149 -3.93 3.17 3.48
C THR A 149 -3.22 2.14 4.36
N GLY A 150 -3.11 0.90 3.90
CA GLY A 150 -2.39 -0.15 4.62
C GLY A 150 -1.53 -0.97 3.68
N GLY A 151 -0.43 -1.49 4.22
CA GLY A 151 0.47 -2.40 3.52
C GLY A 151 1.22 -3.28 4.53
N ILE A 152 1.11 -4.60 4.37
CA ILE A 152 1.89 -5.58 5.13
C ILE A 152 1.99 -6.86 4.31
N ASP A 153 3.18 -7.45 4.24
CA ASP A 153 3.49 -8.56 3.35
C ASP A 153 3.08 -8.21 1.90
N GLY A 154 2.29 -9.05 1.23
CA GLY A 154 1.67 -8.72 -0.07
C GLY A 154 0.27 -8.12 0.02
N PHE A 155 -0.25 -7.86 1.23
CA PHE A 155 -1.56 -7.23 1.42
C PHE A 155 -1.48 -5.71 1.30
N THR A 156 -2.53 -5.12 0.72
CA THR A 156 -2.74 -3.67 0.72
C THR A 156 -4.19 -3.33 0.99
N SER A 157 -4.44 -2.16 1.56
CA SER A 157 -5.79 -1.68 1.83
C SER A 157 -5.93 -0.18 1.69
N VAL A 158 -7.15 0.28 1.43
CA VAL A 158 -7.56 1.68 1.40
C VAL A 158 -8.89 1.77 2.13
N LEU A 159 -9.05 2.75 3.02
CA LEU A 159 -10.33 3.17 3.58
C LEU A 159 -10.39 4.69 3.49
N ILE A 160 -11.45 5.22 2.88
CA ILE A 160 -11.68 6.67 2.75
C ILE A 160 -13.15 6.95 3.03
N HIS A 161 -13.45 7.99 3.80
CA HIS A 161 -14.79 8.53 3.99
C HIS A 161 -14.86 9.97 3.51
N PHE A 162 -15.78 10.23 2.59
CA PHE A 162 -16.13 11.55 2.08
C PHE A 162 -17.34 12.06 2.87
N LYS A 163 -17.08 12.95 3.82
CA LYS A 163 -18.07 13.43 4.80
C LYS A 163 -19.21 14.22 4.15
N ASP A 164 -18.87 15.07 3.18
CA ASP A 164 -19.84 15.95 2.50
C ASP A 164 -20.79 15.14 1.61
N GLU A 165 -20.29 14.09 0.97
CA GLU A 165 -21.08 13.17 0.15
C GLU A 165 -21.70 12.01 0.95
N ASN A 166 -21.27 11.82 2.20
CA ASN A 166 -21.61 10.67 3.04
C ASN A 166 -21.36 9.33 2.33
N ILE A 167 -20.16 9.19 1.75
CA ILE A 167 -19.73 7.99 1.02
C ILE A 167 -18.45 7.43 1.65
N SER A 168 -18.49 6.15 2.01
CA SER A 168 -17.31 5.38 2.39
C SER A 168 -16.86 4.46 1.28
N TYR A 169 -15.57 4.49 0.99
CA TYR A 169 -14.89 3.63 0.04
C TYR A 169 -13.86 2.76 0.75
N THR A 170 -13.77 1.50 0.34
CA THR A 170 -12.71 0.61 0.75
C THR A 170 -12.29 -0.31 -0.38
N LEU A 171 -10.98 -0.56 -0.44
CA LEU A 171 -10.38 -1.58 -1.27
C LEU A 171 -9.40 -2.40 -0.41
N THR A 172 -9.40 -3.72 -0.58
CA THR A 172 -8.41 -4.61 0.01
C THR A 172 -7.88 -5.52 -1.08
N SER A 173 -6.58 -5.75 -1.11
CA SER A 173 -5.92 -6.64 -2.05
C SER A 173 -4.95 -7.55 -1.31
N ASN A 174 -4.88 -8.81 -1.75
CA ASN A 174 -3.94 -9.83 -1.28
C ASN A 174 -2.73 -10.00 -2.22
N GLY A 175 -2.55 -9.08 -3.15
CA GLY A 175 -1.46 -9.04 -4.11
C GLY A 175 -1.84 -8.14 -5.28
N THR A 176 -0.89 -7.34 -5.76
CA THR A 176 -1.14 -6.36 -6.81
C THR A 176 -0.29 -6.65 -8.04
N ASN A 177 -0.94 -6.67 -9.21
CA ASN A 177 -0.32 -6.61 -10.52
C ASN A 177 -0.84 -5.40 -11.33
N PHE A 178 -1.63 -4.54 -10.68
CA PHE A 178 -2.19 -3.32 -11.22
C PHE A 178 -2.25 -2.27 -10.10
N SER A 179 -2.24 -0.99 -10.46
CA SER A 179 -2.27 0.11 -9.50
C SER A 179 -3.61 0.17 -8.75
N ASN A 180 -3.59 -0.10 -7.44
CA ASN A 180 -4.77 0.06 -6.58
C ASN A 180 -5.30 1.50 -6.54
N ASN A 181 -4.41 2.48 -6.71
CA ASN A 181 -4.80 3.88 -6.77
C ASN A 181 -5.63 4.15 -8.03
N ASP A 182 -5.24 3.59 -9.17
CA ASP A 182 -5.97 3.77 -10.44
C ASP A 182 -7.33 3.06 -10.39
N ILE A 183 -7.40 1.88 -9.76
CA ILE A 183 -8.68 1.22 -9.45
C ILE A 183 -9.55 2.12 -8.57
N SER A 184 -8.97 2.71 -7.53
CA SER A 184 -9.68 3.61 -6.61
C SER A 184 -10.21 4.84 -7.35
N ILE A 185 -9.40 5.46 -8.20
CA ILE A 185 -9.79 6.61 -9.04
C ILE A 185 -10.94 6.23 -9.96
N ALA A 186 -10.85 5.10 -10.68
CA ALA A 186 -11.91 4.67 -11.60
C ALA A 186 -13.24 4.41 -10.87
N VAL A 187 -13.20 3.74 -9.71
CA VAL A 187 -14.41 3.46 -8.91
C VAL A 187 -15.00 4.74 -8.34
N LEU A 188 -14.18 5.62 -7.75
CA LEU A 188 -14.66 6.88 -7.19
C LEU A 188 -15.20 7.80 -8.29
N SER A 189 -14.57 7.86 -9.46
CA SER A 189 -15.11 8.60 -10.61
C SER A 189 -16.48 8.07 -11.00
N ALA A 190 -16.65 6.75 -11.09
CA ALA A 190 -17.95 6.16 -11.41
C ALA A 190 -19.01 6.49 -10.34
N VAL A 191 -18.66 6.42 -9.05
CA VAL A 191 -19.56 6.75 -7.93
C VAL A 191 -19.97 8.23 -7.95
N PHE A 192 -19.03 9.12 -8.26
CA PHE A 192 -19.27 10.56 -8.28
C PHE A 192 -19.72 11.11 -9.64
N ASN A 193 -20.01 10.24 -10.61
CA ASN A 193 -20.38 10.60 -11.98
C ASN A 193 -19.35 11.50 -12.70
N GLU A 194 -18.08 11.34 -12.37
CA GLU A 194 -16.96 11.99 -13.06
C GLU A 194 -16.54 11.15 -14.28
N PRO A 195 -16.01 11.76 -15.35
CA PRO A 195 -15.42 11.01 -16.45
C PRO A 195 -14.28 10.09 -15.98
N TYR A 196 -14.25 8.85 -16.48
CA TYR A 196 -13.16 7.91 -16.22
C TYR A 196 -12.84 7.09 -17.47
N LYS A 197 -11.62 6.55 -17.48
CA LYS A 197 -11.18 5.57 -18.49
C LYS A 197 -11.11 4.21 -17.83
N LEU A 198 -11.64 3.20 -18.52
CA LEU A 198 -11.41 1.82 -18.12
C LEU A 198 -9.97 1.43 -18.50
N PRO A 199 -9.30 0.60 -17.69
CA PRO A 199 -7.98 0.09 -18.04
C PRO A 199 -8.06 -0.75 -19.31
N GLU A 200 -7.07 -0.57 -20.20
CA GLU A 200 -6.87 -1.42 -21.37
C GLU A 200 -5.83 -2.48 -21.03
N PHE A 201 -6.22 -3.75 -21.13
CA PHE A 201 -5.33 -4.88 -20.88
C PHE A 201 -4.81 -5.42 -22.21
N THR A 202 -3.88 -4.71 -22.82
CA THR A 202 -3.24 -5.16 -24.06
C THR A 202 -2.06 -6.06 -23.71
N SER A 203 -2.22 -7.38 -23.83
CA SER A 203 -1.12 -8.31 -23.61
C SER A 203 -0.20 -8.36 -24.84
N PHE A 204 1.02 -7.86 -24.71
CA PHE A 204 2.08 -8.16 -25.68
C PHE A 204 2.60 -9.57 -25.40
N ALA A 205 2.19 -10.53 -26.24
CA ALA A 205 2.66 -11.91 -26.15
C ALA A 205 4.13 -11.98 -26.60
N LEU A 206 5.05 -11.79 -25.66
CA LEU A 206 6.49 -11.96 -25.88
C LEU A 206 6.90 -13.38 -25.52
N THR A 207 7.77 -13.97 -26.34
CA THR A 207 8.51 -15.18 -25.99
C THR A 207 9.68 -14.85 -25.07
N SER A 208 10.29 -15.85 -24.44
CA SER A 208 11.46 -15.61 -23.59
C SER A 208 12.64 -15.10 -24.43
N GLU A 209 12.74 -15.57 -25.67
CA GLU A 209 13.78 -15.23 -26.64
C GLU A 209 13.67 -13.77 -27.09
N ASP A 210 12.46 -13.23 -27.22
CA ASP A 210 12.23 -11.82 -27.57
C ASP A 210 12.83 -10.86 -26.53
N LEU A 211 13.04 -11.34 -25.30
CA LEU A 211 13.57 -10.55 -24.19
C LEU A 211 15.09 -10.49 -24.11
N ASP A 212 15.81 -11.40 -24.80
CA ASP A 212 17.27 -11.53 -24.66
C ASP A 212 18.03 -10.27 -25.03
N LYS A 213 17.49 -9.51 -25.99
CA LYS A 213 18.07 -8.24 -26.44
C LYS A 213 18.12 -7.15 -25.34
N TYR A 214 17.27 -7.23 -24.33
CA TYR A 214 17.20 -6.23 -23.25
C TYR A 214 18.02 -6.60 -22.02
N LEU A 215 18.54 -7.83 -21.93
CA LEU A 215 19.23 -8.31 -20.73
C LEU A 215 20.60 -7.64 -20.60
N GLY A 216 20.95 -7.18 -19.40
CA GLY A 216 22.25 -6.58 -19.13
C GLY A 216 22.25 -5.65 -17.93
N VAL A 217 23.41 -5.04 -17.67
CA VAL A 217 23.55 -3.99 -16.67
C VAL A 217 23.57 -2.66 -17.41
N TYR A 218 22.74 -1.73 -16.97
CA TYR A 218 22.62 -0.41 -17.54
C TYR A 218 23.10 0.62 -16.50
N SER A 219 23.96 1.55 -16.92
CA SER A 219 24.47 2.63 -16.07
C SER A 219 24.19 4.00 -16.70
N SER A 220 23.97 5.02 -15.86
CA SER A 220 23.75 6.40 -16.31
C SER A 220 24.86 7.31 -15.80
N SER A 221 25.27 8.27 -16.63
CA SER A 221 26.11 9.39 -16.19
C SER A 221 25.29 10.53 -15.57
N GLN A 222 23.96 10.52 -15.72
CA GLN A 222 23.07 11.56 -15.22
C GLN A 222 22.67 11.31 -13.76
N ILE A 223 22.58 10.05 -13.36
CA ILE A 223 22.26 9.62 -11.99
C ILE A 223 23.18 8.47 -11.57
N PRO A 224 23.69 8.45 -10.32
CA PRO A 224 24.61 7.42 -9.83
C PRO A 224 23.85 6.12 -9.48
N LEU A 225 23.14 5.57 -10.46
CA LEU A 225 22.31 4.39 -10.34
C LEU A 225 22.69 3.40 -11.45
N LYS A 226 22.73 2.11 -11.10
CA LYS A 226 22.74 1.03 -12.09
C LYS A 226 21.45 0.24 -11.99
N ILE A 227 20.97 -0.23 -13.13
CA ILE A 227 19.79 -1.07 -13.24
C ILE A 227 20.21 -2.35 -13.95
N THR A 228 20.05 -3.48 -13.28
CA THR A 228 20.24 -4.80 -13.87
C THR A 228 18.91 -5.27 -14.43
N ILE A 229 18.90 -5.61 -15.71
CA ILE A 229 17.74 -6.20 -16.41
C ILE A 229 18.02 -7.68 -16.61
N THR A 230 17.19 -8.51 -15.98
CA THR A 230 17.17 -9.97 -16.10
C THR A 230 15.80 -10.42 -16.62
N LYS A 231 15.57 -11.72 -16.78
CA LYS A 231 14.26 -12.27 -17.11
C LYS A 231 13.92 -13.47 -16.25
N GLU A 232 12.63 -13.64 -16.00
CA GLU A 232 12.03 -14.86 -15.50
C GLU A 232 10.91 -15.26 -16.47
N ASN A 233 11.09 -16.37 -17.18
CA ASN A 233 10.21 -16.82 -18.27
C ASN A 233 10.01 -15.74 -19.34
N THR A 234 8.81 -15.17 -19.44
CA THR A 234 8.39 -14.16 -20.43
C THR A 234 8.26 -12.77 -19.80
N THR A 235 8.88 -12.53 -18.65
CA THR A 235 8.83 -11.25 -17.93
C THR A 235 10.23 -10.73 -17.67
N LEU A 236 10.47 -9.46 -18.02
CA LEU A 236 11.70 -8.78 -17.62
C LEU A 236 11.64 -8.44 -16.13
N ILE A 237 12.77 -8.57 -15.45
CA ILE A 237 12.94 -8.24 -14.04
C ILE A 237 14.01 -7.15 -13.94
N GLY A 238 13.61 -5.98 -13.46
CA GLY A 238 14.52 -4.87 -13.17
C GLY A 238 15.00 -4.92 -11.72
N GLN A 239 16.27 -4.59 -11.49
CA GLN A 239 16.80 -4.39 -10.15
C GLN A 239 17.76 -3.20 -10.12
N ALA A 240 17.35 -2.14 -9.42
CA ALA A 240 18.21 -1.01 -9.13
C ALA A 240 19.19 -1.36 -7.99
N THR A 241 20.42 -0.82 -8.04
CA THR A 241 21.45 -1.07 -7.01
C THR A 241 20.93 -0.77 -5.60
N GLY A 242 20.98 -1.77 -4.71
CA GLY A 242 20.54 -1.63 -3.32
C GLY A 242 19.02 -1.67 -3.10
N GLN A 243 18.24 -1.90 -4.16
CA GLN A 243 16.78 -2.00 -4.10
C GLN A 243 16.31 -3.43 -4.41
N PRO A 244 15.09 -3.80 -3.95
CA PRO A 244 14.43 -5.02 -4.38
C PRO A 244 14.22 -5.05 -5.91
N SER A 245 14.18 -6.25 -6.48
CA SER A 245 13.80 -6.45 -7.87
C SER A 245 12.30 -6.22 -8.09
N PHE A 246 11.91 -5.84 -9.31
CA PHE A 246 10.53 -5.61 -9.71
C PHE A 246 10.26 -6.16 -11.13
N PRO A 247 9.06 -6.68 -11.42
CA PRO A 247 8.70 -7.12 -12.75
C PRO A 247 8.39 -5.94 -13.66
N LEU A 248 8.61 -6.14 -14.96
CA LEU A 248 8.38 -5.17 -16.02
C LEU A 248 7.38 -5.77 -17.02
N GLU A 249 6.26 -5.07 -17.22
CA GLU A 249 5.22 -5.45 -18.17
C GLU A 249 5.45 -4.76 -19.52
N ALA A 250 5.42 -5.53 -20.61
CA ALA A 250 5.54 -4.98 -21.95
C ALA A 250 4.25 -4.27 -22.36
N THR A 251 4.34 -2.98 -22.65
CA THR A 251 3.19 -2.19 -23.12
C THR A 251 3.23 -1.86 -24.59
N GLU A 252 4.41 -1.88 -25.20
CA GLU A 252 4.65 -1.74 -26.64
C GLU A 252 5.97 -2.45 -27.00
N THR A 253 6.31 -2.54 -28.28
CA THR A 253 7.64 -2.99 -28.71
C THR A 253 8.72 -2.11 -28.06
N ASP A 254 9.67 -2.75 -27.38
CA ASP A 254 10.77 -2.10 -26.66
C ASP A 254 10.36 -1.18 -25.49
N ILE A 255 9.07 -1.13 -25.10
CA ILE A 255 8.59 -0.30 -23.97
C ILE A 255 8.01 -1.19 -22.87
N PHE A 256 8.55 -1.04 -21.67
CA PHE A 256 8.15 -1.79 -20.49
C PHE A 256 7.80 -0.87 -19.32
N LYS A 257 6.85 -1.28 -18.49
CA LYS A 257 6.39 -0.47 -17.35
C LYS A 257 6.38 -1.26 -16.05
N PHE A 258 6.51 -0.51 -14.96
CA PHE A 258 6.17 -0.95 -13.61
C PHE A 258 5.33 0.16 -12.95
N ASP A 259 4.01 0.07 -13.16
CA ASP A 259 3.05 1.13 -12.79
C ASP A 259 3.05 1.43 -11.30
N ALA A 260 3.29 0.43 -10.44
CA ALA A 260 3.31 0.60 -8.99
C ALA A 260 4.36 1.61 -8.50
N ALA A 261 5.42 1.86 -9.28
CA ALA A 261 6.42 2.90 -9.00
C ALA A 261 6.46 4.00 -10.07
N GLY A 262 5.49 4.03 -10.99
CA GLY A 262 5.45 4.97 -12.12
C GLY A 262 6.68 4.88 -13.02
N VAL A 263 7.26 3.68 -13.16
CA VAL A 263 8.46 3.44 -13.97
C VAL A 263 8.06 3.08 -15.39
N VAL A 264 8.66 3.75 -16.36
CA VAL A 264 8.65 3.35 -17.77
C VAL A 264 10.08 3.21 -18.25
N LEU A 265 10.40 2.09 -18.89
CA LEU A 265 11.67 1.80 -19.53
C LEU A 265 11.47 1.69 -21.03
N GLU A 266 12.13 2.56 -21.77
CA GLU A 266 12.17 2.53 -23.24
C GLU A 266 13.53 2.06 -23.69
N PHE A 267 13.59 0.90 -24.34
CA PHE A 267 14.83 0.31 -24.80
C PHE A 267 15.12 0.71 -26.25
N ASN A 268 16.40 0.96 -26.55
CA ASN A 268 16.92 0.97 -27.91
C ASN A 268 18.05 -0.08 -27.99
N PRO A 269 17.72 -1.34 -28.30
CA PRO A 269 18.69 -2.43 -28.32
C PRO A 269 19.81 -2.24 -29.35
N SER A 270 19.53 -1.57 -30.48
CA SER A 270 20.54 -1.31 -31.51
C SER A 270 21.62 -0.33 -31.08
N GLU A 271 21.30 0.59 -30.16
CA GLU A 271 22.25 1.57 -29.62
C GLU A 271 22.75 1.21 -28.22
N GLU A 272 22.29 0.08 -27.68
CA GLU A 272 22.57 -0.37 -26.32
C GLU A 272 22.13 0.67 -25.25
N ILE A 273 21.02 1.36 -25.52
CA ILE A 273 20.47 2.41 -24.66
C ILE A 273 19.17 1.95 -24.00
N MET A 274 18.93 2.41 -22.78
CA MET A 274 17.66 2.31 -22.07
C MET A 274 17.34 3.66 -21.46
N VAL A 275 16.13 4.17 -21.67
CA VAL A 275 15.66 5.43 -21.09
C VAL A 275 14.67 5.11 -19.96
N LEU A 276 14.98 5.58 -18.75
CA LEU A 276 14.09 5.53 -17.60
C LEU A 276 13.27 6.81 -17.52
N LYS A 277 11.94 6.68 -17.54
CA LYS A 277 11.00 7.78 -17.23
C LYS A 277 10.34 7.48 -15.88
N GLN A 278 10.51 8.37 -14.91
CA GLN A 278 9.93 8.25 -13.57
C GLN A 278 9.76 9.62 -12.92
N GLY A 279 8.60 9.88 -12.30
CA GLY A 279 8.35 11.13 -11.55
C GLY A 279 8.46 12.40 -12.39
N GLY A 280 8.22 12.32 -13.70
CA GLY A 280 8.40 13.42 -14.65
C GLY A 280 9.84 13.66 -15.11
N GLY A 281 10.82 12.92 -14.57
CA GLY A 281 12.20 12.91 -15.04
C GLY A 281 12.44 11.87 -16.13
N GLU A 282 13.45 12.10 -16.96
CA GLU A 282 13.91 11.20 -18.01
C GLU A 282 15.43 11.05 -17.93
N PHE A 283 15.90 9.80 -17.83
CA PHE A 283 17.29 9.47 -17.61
C PHE A 283 17.75 8.41 -18.60
N THR A 284 18.78 8.73 -19.38
CA THR A 284 19.41 7.81 -20.32
C THR A 284 20.44 6.95 -19.60
N PHE A 285 20.34 5.65 -19.82
CA PHE A 285 21.31 4.65 -19.40
C PHE A 285 21.92 3.99 -20.63
N LYS A 286 23.18 3.60 -20.52
CA LYS A 286 23.91 2.80 -21.51
C LYS A 286 24.20 1.42 -20.93
N LYS A 287 24.10 0.39 -21.76
CA LYS A 287 24.50 -0.98 -21.40
C LYS A 287 26.02 -1.01 -21.17
N ASP A 288 26.42 -1.63 -20.06
CA ASP A 288 27.81 -1.85 -19.67
C ASP A 288 28.47 -2.95 -20.52
#